data_AF-A0A830CLW3-F1
#
_entry.id   AF-A0A830CLW3-F1
#
_cell.length_a   1.000
_cell.length_b   1.000
_cell.length_c   1.000
_cell.angle_alpha   90.00
_cell.angle_beta   90.00
_cell.angle_gamma   90.00
#
_symmetry.space_group_name_H-M   'P 1'
#
loop_
_entity.id
_entity.type
_entity.pdbx_description
1 polymer ?
#
loop_
_entity_poly.entity_id
_entity_poly.type
_entity_poly.pdbx_seq_one_letter_code
_entity_poly.pdbx_strand_id
1 'polypeptide(L)'
;TAATATAIATDNQQLTSSAPPSAVRTFFSGIFSTVRAGLSNRRPWPELVDRSAFSKPESVSEATLRLRKNYAYFRTNYLVVITAVLAISLLTNPFSLILLAGLLASWLFLYVFRQSSDPPINLFGRQFSDRETLVFLIVSSIVVLFLTSVGSVLVSALMVGAGMVSLHGAFRAPEDLFLDEQEQQGGVPGFLSLFVNGAAAVPQPPVTARV
;
A
#
# COMPACT_ATOMS: atom_id res chain seq x y z
N THR A 1 11.46 -29.22 74.40
CA THR A 1 10.88 -29.56 73.09
C THR A 1 10.35 -28.28 72.47
N ALA A 2 11.10 -27.71 71.53
CA ALA A 2 10.80 -26.43 70.89
C ALA A 2 9.81 -26.62 69.73
N ALA A 3 8.74 -25.83 69.70
CA ALA A 3 7.76 -25.81 68.60
C ALA A 3 8.11 -24.66 67.64
N THR A 4 8.55 -25.03 66.44
CA THR A 4 8.87 -24.10 65.34
C THR A 4 7.59 -23.73 64.60
N ALA A 5 7.25 -22.44 64.60
CA ALA A 5 6.19 -21.88 63.78
C ALA A 5 6.69 -21.67 62.34
N THR A 6 6.05 -22.33 61.37
CA THR A 6 6.32 -22.10 59.94
C THR A 6 5.27 -21.14 59.39
N ALA A 7 5.70 -19.92 59.11
CA ALA A 7 4.91 -18.92 58.40
C ALA A 7 4.77 -19.33 56.92
N ILE A 8 3.53 -19.48 56.46
CA ILE A 8 3.21 -19.69 55.04
C ILE A 8 3.24 -18.31 54.37
N ALA A 9 4.25 -18.08 53.53
CA ALA A 9 4.34 -16.90 52.68
C ALA A 9 3.34 -17.03 51.52
N THR A 10 2.37 -16.12 51.47
CA THR A 10 1.45 -15.95 50.35
C THR A 10 2.21 -15.34 49.18
N ASP A 11 2.57 -16.15 48.18
CA ASP A 11 3.13 -15.69 46.92
C ASP A 11 2.02 -15.03 46.09
N ASN A 12 1.95 -13.70 46.18
CA ASN A 12 1.11 -12.87 45.31
C ASN A 12 1.74 -12.85 43.91
N GLN A 13 1.49 -13.90 43.12
CA GLN A 13 1.68 -13.84 41.67
C GLN A 13 0.70 -12.82 41.09
N GLN A 14 1.19 -11.59 40.98
CA GLN A 14 0.60 -10.51 40.21
C GLN A 14 0.54 -10.95 38.75
N LEU A 15 -0.60 -11.54 38.37
CA LEU A 15 -1.02 -11.73 37.00
C LEU A 15 -1.04 -10.35 36.32
N THR A 16 0.07 -10.00 35.68
CA THR A 16 0.09 -8.94 34.68
C THR A 16 -0.68 -9.47 33.46
N SER A 17 -2.01 -9.39 33.55
CA SER A 17 -2.89 -9.55 32.41
C SER A 17 -2.66 -8.37 31.46
N SER A 18 -1.59 -8.47 30.67
CA SER A 18 -1.47 -7.71 29.43
C SER A 18 -2.59 -8.21 28.53
N ALA A 19 -3.75 -7.55 28.61
CA ALA A 19 -4.86 -7.80 27.71
C ALA A 19 -4.28 -7.74 26.28
N PRO A 20 -4.50 -8.77 25.44
CA PRO A 20 -3.98 -8.76 24.09
C PRO A 20 -4.48 -7.49 23.40
N PRO A 21 -3.63 -6.79 22.62
CA PRO A 21 -4.09 -5.64 21.87
C PRO A 21 -5.34 -6.05 21.09
N SER A 22 -6.42 -5.26 21.24
CA SER A 22 -7.68 -5.56 20.55
C SER A 22 -7.38 -5.84 19.08
N ALA A 23 -7.92 -6.93 18.53
CA ALA A 23 -7.61 -7.38 17.17
C ALA A 23 -7.73 -6.23 16.14
N VAL A 24 -8.67 -5.33 16.39
CA VAL A 24 -8.89 -4.06 15.69
C VAL A 24 -7.65 -3.17 15.68
N ARG A 25 -6.98 -2.94 16.81
CA ARG A 25 -5.78 -2.11 16.90
C ARG A 25 -4.60 -2.70 16.13
N THR A 26 -4.42 -4.02 16.18
CA THR A 26 -3.38 -4.74 15.42
C THR A 26 -3.65 -4.70 13.92
N PHE A 27 -4.92 -4.83 13.52
CA PHE A 27 -5.33 -4.66 12.13
C PHE A 27 -5.04 -3.24 11.63
N PHE A 28 -5.44 -2.22 12.38
CA PHE A 28 -5.15 -0.83 12.01
C PHE A 28 -3.65 -0.54 11.96
N SER A 29 -2.87 -0.99 12.94
CA SER A 29 -1.42 -0.78 12.91
C SER A 29 -0.75 -1.47 11.72
N GLY A 30 -1.25 -2.63 11.29
CA GLY A 30 -0.81 -3.32 10.07
C GLY A 30 -1.15 -2.56 8.79
N ILE A 31 -2.35 -1.96 8.71
CA ILE A 31 -2.71 -1.09 7.57
C ILE A 31 -1.82 0.14 7.56
N PHE A 32 -1.71 0.83 8.70
CA PHE A 32 -0.90 2.05 8.79
C PHE A 32 0.57 1.80 8.49
N SER A 33 1.14 0.67 8.93
CA SER A 33 2.52 0.32 8.63
C SER A 33 2.71 0.05 7.13
N THR A 34 1.78 -0.65 6.49
CA THR A 34 1.79 -0.93 5.04
C THR A 34 1.67 0.36 4.24
N VAL A 35 0.73 1.25 4.61
CA VAL A 35 0.56 2.56 3.98
C VAL A 35 1.82 3.39 4.17
N ARG A 36 2.39 3.45 5.38
CA ARG A 36 3.59 4.22 5.66
C ARG A 36 4.82 3.71 4.93
N ALA A 37 4.97 2.38 4.80
CA ALA A 37 6.01 1.76 3.99
C ALA A 37 5.82 2.04 2.49
N GLY A 38 4.58 2.08 2.00
CA GLY A 38 4.26 2.52 0.65
C GLY A 38 4.63 3.98 0.42
N LEU A 39 4.31 4.87 1.37
CA LEU A 39 4.64 6.29 1.30
C LEU A 39 6.13 6.59 1.52
N SER A 40 6.91 5.73 2.18
CA SER A 40 8.36 5.92 2.33
C SER A 40 9.10 5.71 1.02
N ASN A 41 8.55 4.91 0.10
CA ASN A 41 9.07 4.74 -1.27
C ASN A 41 8.63 5.85 -2.24
N ARG A 42 8.18 7.00 -1.72
CA ARG A 42 7.75 8.14 -2.53
C ARG A 42 8.94 9.03 -2.89
N ARG A 43 9.00 9.46 -4.15
CA ARG A 43 10.00 10.44 -4.61
C ARG A 43 9.69 11.84 -4.06
N PRO A 44 10.70 12.71 -3.89
CA PRO A 44 10.48 14.09 -3.45
C PRO A 44 9.41 14.82 -4.28
N TRP A 45 8.47 15.52 -3.63
CA TRP A 45 7.46 16.32 -4.33
C TRP A 45 8.02 17.49 -5.15
N PRO A 46 9.07 18.21 -4.70
CA PRO A 46 9.64 19.29 -5.50
C PRO A 46 10.15 18.77 -6.84
N GLU A 47 10.71 17.57 -6.85
CA GLU A 47 11.14 16.89 -8.06
C GLU A 47 9.93 16.64 -8.97
N LEU A 48 8.83 16.08 -8.46
CA LEU A 48 7.59 15.88 -9.23
C LEU A 48 7.08 17.19 -9.87
N VAL A 49 7.14 18.33 -9.17
CA VAL A 49 6.53 19.60 -9.62
C VAL A 49 7.56 20.54 -10.29
N ASP A 50 8.76 20.05 -10.59
CA ASP A 50 9.79 20.85 -11.23
C ASP A 50 9.35 21.36 -12.59
N ARG A 51 9.07 22.67 -12.67
CA ARG A 51 8.56 23.34 -13.87
C ARG A 51 9.59 23.40 -14.98
N SER A 52 10.89 23.37 -14.65
CA SER A 52 11.96 23.44 -15.64
C SER A 52 12.06 22.15 -16.48
N ALA A 53 11.62 21.02 -15.93
CA ALA A 53 11.61 19.73 -16.59
C ALA A 53 10.41 19.52 -17.54
N PHE A 54 9.53 20.50 -17.74
CA PHE A 54 8.40 20.35 -18.66
C PHE A 54 8.74 20.84 -20.07
N SER A 55 8.57 19.97 -21.05
CA SER A 55 8.73 20.29 -22.47
C SER A 55 7.63 19.63 -23.32
N LYS A 56 7.27 20.29 -24.42
CA LYS A 56 6.23 19.78 -25.33
C LYS A 56 6.80 18.59 -26.12
N PRO A 57 6.16 17.41 -26.10
CA PRO A 57 6.61 16.28 -26.92
C PRO A 57 6.42 16.58 -28.41
N GLU A 58 7.37 16.17 -29.23
CA GLU A 58 7.36 16.39 -30.68
C GLU A 58 6.44 15.40 -31.41
N SER A 59 6.21 14.24 -30.80
CA SER A 59 5.36 13.16 -31.35
C SER A 59 4.61 12.37 -30.28
N VAL A 60 3.55 11.67 -30.69
CA VAL A 60 2.80 10.77 -29.81
C VAL A 60 3.67 9.59 -29.34
N SER A 61 4.54 9.06 -30.20
CA SER A 61 5.49 8.00 -29.82
C SER A 61 6.44 8.46 -28.71
N GLU A 62 6.92 9.70 -28.80
CA GLU A 62 7.77 10.27 -27.76
C GLU A 62 6.98 10.49 -26.46
N ALA A 63 5.77 11.06 -26.53
CA ALA A 63 4.91 11.25 -25.37
C ALA A 63 4.63 9.93 -24.63
N THR A 64 4.36 8.84 -25.35
CA THR A 64 4.15 7.51 -24.72
C THR A 64 5.42 6.94 -24.08
N LEU A 65 6.59 7.17 -24.67
CA LEU A 65 7.87 6.76 -24.10
C LEU A 65 8.17 7.54 -22.80
N ARG A 66 8.00 8.87 -22.83
CA ARG A 66 8.13 9.74 -21.65
C ARG A 66 7.16 9.31 -20.56
N LEU A 67 5.90 9.06 -20.89
CA LEU A 67 4.89 8.59 -19.96
C LEU A 67 5.30 7.27 -19.29
N ARG A 68 5.75 6.27 -20.07
CA ARG A 68 6.16 4.97 -19.52
C ARG A 68 7.32 5.11 -18.54
N LYS A 69 8.33 5.92 -18.89
CA LYS A 69 9.49 6.19 -18.04
C LYS A 69 9.10 6.92 -16.76
N ASN A 70 8.37 8.02 -16.88
CA ASN A 70 7.92 8.81 -15.75
C ASN A 70 6.95 8.04 -14.84
N TYR A 71 6.14 7.12 -15.39
CA TYR A 71 5.25 6.25 -14.61
C TYR A 71 6.03 5.27 -13.74
N ALA A 72 7.07 4.64 -14.29
CA ALA A 72 7.91 3.73 -13.51
C ALA A 72 8.62 4.48 -12.37
N TYR A 73 9.12 5.69 -12.65
CA TYR A 73 9.88 6.48 -11.69
C TYR A 73 9.01 7.11 -10.59
N PHE A 74 7.89 7.76 -10.94
CA PHE A 74 6.98 8.44 -10.01
C PHE A 74 5.76 7.61 -9.59
N ARG A 75 5.80 6.28 -9.74
CA ARG A 75 4.67 5.37 -9.49
C ARG A 75 3.94 5.67 -8.17
N THR A 76 4.69 5.74 -7.07
CA THR A 76 4.13 6.01 -5.74
C THR A 76 3.47 7.39 -5.67
N ASN A 77 4.10 8.44 -6.22
CA ASN A 77 3.54 9.78 -6.25
C ASN A 77 2.24 9.83 -7.07
N TYR A 78 2.21 9.18 -8.23
CA TYR A 78 1.00 9.09 -9.06
C TYR A 78 -0.14 8.35 -8.37
N LEU A 79 0.15 7.24 -7.68
CA LEU A 79 -0.86 6.55 -6.87
C LEU A 79 -1.41 7.45 -5.78
N VAL A 80 -0.56 8.24 -5.10
CA VAL A 80 -1.00 9.21 -4.09
C VAL A 80 -1.91 10.28 -4.72
N VAL A 81 -1.55 10.82 -5.88
CA VAL A 81 -2.36 11.82 -6.60
C VAL A 81 -3.72 11.24 -7.01
N ILE A 82 -3.76 10.06 -7.64
CA ILE A 82 -5.01 9.40 -8.02
C ILE A 82 -5.88 9.12 -6.80
N THR A 83 -5.28 8.63 -5.71
CA THR A 83 -5.99 8.36 -4.46
C THR A 83 -6.54 9.64 -3.85
N ALA A 84 -5.80 10.74 -3.90
CA ALA A 84 -6.27 12.04 -3.41
C ALA A 84 -7.46 12.56 -4.24
N VAL A 85 -7.39 12.48 -5.56
CA VAL A 85 -8.51 12.85 -6.45
C VAL A 85 -9.75 11.99 -6.14
N LEU A 86 -9.56 10.68 -5.97
CA LEU A 86 -10.63 9.75 -5.60
C LEU A 86 -11.25 10.11 -4.25
N ALA A 87 -10.42 10.37 -3.24
CA ALA A 87 -10.88 10.73 -1.90
C ALA A 87 -11.67 12.04 -1.90
N ILE A 88 -11.18 13.08 -2.59
CA ILE A 88 -11.88 14.36 -2.72
C ILE A 88 -13.21 14.18 -3.48
N SER A 89 -13.21 13.38 -4.54
CA SER A 89 -14.43 13.10 -5.33
C SER A 89 -15.48 12.35 -4.51
N LEU A 90 -15.06 11.44 -3.63
CA LEU A 90 -15.98 10.78 -2.69
C LEU A 90 -16.45 11.74 -1.58
N LEU A 91 -15.55 12.54 -0.99
CA LEU A 91 -15.89 13.52 0.05
C LEU A 91 -16.91 14.57 -0.41
N THR A 92 -16.86 14.95 -1.68
CA THR A 92 -17.82 15.88 -2.28
C THR A 92 -19.18 15.24 -2.58
N ASN A 93 -19.30 13.92 -2.47
CA ASN A 93 -20.53 13.15 -2.69
C ASN A 93 -21.00 12.45 -1.40
N PRO A 94 -21.62 13.17 -0.44
CA PRO A 94 -21.95 12.63 0.88
C PRO A 94 -22.91 11.44 0.84
N PHE A 95 -23.84 11.39 -0.12
CA PHE A 95 -24.75 10.26 -0.28
C PHE A 95 -23.99 8.97 -0.67
N SER A 96 -23.07 9.07 -1.62
CA SER A 96 -22.20 7.97 -2.04
C SER A 96 -21.35 7.47 -0.86
N LEU A 97 -20.83 8.38 -0.04
CA LEU A 97 -20.10 8.02 1.17
C LEU A 97 -20.95 7.27 2.20
N ILE A 98 -22.19 7.72 2.45
CA ILE A 98 -23.10 7.06 3.39
C ILE A 98 -23.39 5.63 2.93
N LEU A 99 -23.70 5.42 1.66
CA LEU A 99 -23.96 4.09 1.12
C LEU A 99 -22.73 3.18 1.19
N LEU A 100 -21.56 3.71 0.82
CA LEU A 100 -20.30 2.96 0.90
C LEU A 100 -19.94 2.62 2.36
N ALA A 101 -20.15 3.56 3.29
CA ALA A 101 -19.91 3.35 4.72
C ALA A 101 -20.88 2.32 5.31
N GLY A 102 -22.17 2.36 4.97
CA GLY A 102 -23.15 1.36 5.39
C GLY A 102 -22.85 -0.03 4.83
N LEU A 103 -22.42 -0.11 3.56
CA LEU A 103 -21.99 -1.36 2.94
C LEU A 103 -20.73 -1.91 3.63
N LEU A 104 -19.73 -1.07 3.86
CA LEU A 104 -18.50 -1.46 4.56
C LEU A 104 -18.80 -1.89 6.01
N ALA A 105 -19.66 -1.16 6.73
CA ALA A 105 -20.10 -1.52 8.06
C ALA A 105 -20.80 -2.89 8.07
N SER A 106 -21.60 -3.19 7.04
CA SER A 106 -22.24 -4.50 6.90
C SER A 106 -21.21 -5.61 6.71
N TRP A 107 -20.20 -5.43 5.84
CA TRP A 107 -19.09 -6.38 5.68
C TRP A 107 -18.31 -6.59 6.98
N LEU A 108 -17.92 -5.51 7.66
CA LEU A 108 -17.15 -5.58 8.90
C LEU A 108 -17.96 -6.24 10.02
N PHE A 109 -19.21 -5.85 10.19
CA PHE A 109 -20.09 -6.43 11.19
C PHE A 109 -20.27 -7.93 10.97
N LEU A 110 -20.52 -8.35 9.73
CA LEU A 110 -20.85 -9.73 9.41
C LEU A 110 -19.65 -10.68 9.35
N TYR A 111 -18.45 -10.19 9.05
CA TYR A 111 -17.27 -11.07 8.83
C TYR A 111 -16.06 -10.75 9.69
N VAL A 112 -15.96 -9.55 10.27
CA VAL A 112 -14.83 -9.17 11.13
C VAL A 112 -15.22 -9.19 12.60
N PHE A 113 -16.40 -8.65 12.93
CA PHE A 113 -16.89 -8.59 14.31
C PHE A 113 -17.70 -9.81 14.72
N ARG A 114 -18.39 -10.45 13.77
CA ARG A 114 -19.10 -11.71 14.00
C ARG A 114 -18.08 -12.83 14.24
N GLN A 115 -18.22 -13.51 15.38
CA GLN A 115 -17.40 -14.67 15.70
C GLN A 115 -18.04 -15.93 15.12
N SER A 116 -17.23 -16.92 14.75
CA SER A 116 -17.74 -18.20 14.19
C SER A 116 -18.64 -18.99 15.15
N SER A 117 -18.69 -18.60 16.42
CA SER A 117 -19.57 -19.14 17.45
C SER A 117 -20.94 -18.47 17.51
N ASP A 118 -21.17 -17.38 16.76
CA ASP A 118 -22.42 -16.63 16.81
C ASP A 118 -23.55 -17.36 16.08
N PRO A 119 -24.78 -17.30 16.61
CA PRO A 119 -25.92 -17.93 15.97
C PRO A 119 -26.20 -17.31 14.59
N PRO A 120 -26.69 -18.10 13.62
CA PRO A 120 -26.99 -17.65 12.26
C PRO A 120 -28.00 -16.51 12.24
N ILE A 121 -27.95 -15.68 11.18
CA ILE A 121 -28.76 -14.46 11.10
C ILE A 121 -30.22 -14.86 11.00
N ASN A 122 -31.01 -14.51 12.01
CA ASN A 122 -32.44 -14.73 12.02
C ASN A 122 -33.14 -13.42 11.70
N LEU A 123 -33.80 -13.34 10.54
CA LEU A 123 -34.61 -12.19 10.14
C LEU A 123 -36.03 -12.68 9.88
N PHE A 124 -37.03 -12.01 10.48
CA PHE A 124 -38.46 -12.36 10.31
C PHE A 124 -38.80 -13.82 10.62
N GLY A 125 -38.10 -14.45 11.57
CA GLY A 125 -38.33 -15.85 11.94
C GLY A 125 -37.72 -16.88 10.98
N ARG A 126 -37.00 -16.44 9.93
CA ARG A 126 -36.23 -17.32 9.05
C ARG A 126 -34.73 -17.20 9.35
N GLN A 127 -34.10 -18.36 9.46
CA GLN A 127 -32.65 -18.48 9.61
C GLN A 127 -32.00 -18.42 8.23
N PHE A 128 -31.10 -17.45 8.03
CA PHE A 128 -30.30 -17.31 6.83
C PHE A 128 -28.98 -18.04 7.00
N SER A 129 -28.62 -18.83 6.00
CA SER A 129 -27.31 -19.45 5.92
C SER A 129 -26.23 -18.40 5.60
N ASP A 130 -24.98 -18.73 5.92
CA ASP A 130 -23.84 -17.85 5.62
C ASP A 130 -23.68 -17.62 4.11
N ARG A 131 -24.04 -18.61 3.29
CA ARG A 131 -24.02 -18.49 1.82
C ARG A 131 -25.09 -17.51 1.32
N GLU A 132 -26.31 -17.59 1.84
CA GLU A 132 -27.38 -16.64 1.48
C GLU A 132 -27.01 -15.21 1.90
N THR A 133 -26.44 -15.05 3.10
CA THR A 133 -25.95 -13.76 3.60
C THR A 133 -24.85 -13.20 2.71
N LEU A 134 -23.89 -14.03 2.32
CA LEU A 134 -22.80 -13.66 1.42
C LEU A 134 -23.35 -13.22 0.06
N VAL A 135 -24.25 -14.00 -0.52
CA VAL A 135 -24.89 -13.68 -1.81
C VAL A 135 -25.65 -12.37 -1.71
N PHE A 136 -26.43 -12.16 -0.65
CA PHE A 136 -27.13 -10.89 -0.42
C PHE A 136 -26.16 -9.71 -0.31
N LEU A 137 -25.04 -9.89 0.40
CA LEU A 137 -24.05 -8.84 0.58
C LEU A 137 -23.29 -8.51 -0.72
N ILE A 138 -22.99 -9.52 -1.55
CA ILE A 138 -22.43 -9.32 -2.89
C ILE A 138 -23.44 -8.59 -3.79
N VAL A 139 -24.69 -9.04 -3.84
CA VAL A 139 -25.73 -8.40 -4.67
C VAL A 139 -25.96 -6.96 -4.22
N SER A 140 -26.05 -6.71 -2.91
CA SER A 140 -26.12 -5.37 -2.33
C SER A 140 -24.93 -4.52 -2.73
N SER A 141 -23.71 -5.08 -2.72
CA SER A 141 -22.50 -4.38 -3.18
C SER A 141 -22.61 -3.97 -4.65
N ILE A 142 -23.08 -4.88 -5.52
CA ILE A 142 -23.29 -4.59 -6.95
C ILE A 142 -24.35 -3.49 -7.11
N VAL A 143 -25.48 -3.59 -6.42
CA VAL A 143 -26.55 -2.58 -6.48
C VAL A 143 -26.03 -1.21 -6.04
N VAL A 144 -25.31 -1.14 -4.90
CA VAL A 144 -24.73 0.11 -4.42
C VAL A 144 -23.72 0.67 -5.43
N LEU A 145 -22.90 -0.16 -6.06
CA LEU A 145 -21.88 0.33 -7.01
C LEU A 145 -22.49 0.78 -8.36
N PHE A 146 -23.48 0.06 -8.88
CA PHE A 146 -24.02 0.28 -10.24
C PHE A 146 -25.29 1.11 -10.29
N LEU A 147 -26.20 0.98 -9.32
CA LEU A 147 -27.49 1.68 -9.31
C LEU A 147 -27.41 3.02 -8.56
N THR A 148 -26.24 3.40 -8.04
CA THR A 148 -26.04 4.68 -7.35
C THR A 148 -24.99 5.53 -8.07
N SER A 149 -24.85 6.79 -7.64
CA SER A 149 -23.82 7.69 -8.14
C SER A 149 -22.38 7.23 -7.83
N VAL A 150 -22.18 6.26 -6.91
CA VAL A 150 -20.84 5.78 -6.51
C VAL A 150 -20.02 5.36 -7.72
N GLY A 151 -20.57 4.50 -8.60
CA GLY A 151 -19.86 4.03 -9.79
C GLY A 151 -19.41 5.18 -10.70
N SER A 152 -20.31 6.14 -10.94
CA SER A 152 -19.99 7.32 -11.77
C SER A 152 -18.92 8.22 -11.15
N VAL A 153 -18.94 8.40 -9.83
CA VAL A 153 -17.94 9.18 -9.08
C VAL A 153 -16.58 8.50 -9.14
N LEU A 154 -16.53 7.17 -8.97
CA LEU A 154 -15.28 6.41 -9.06
C LEU A 154 -14.68 6.47 -10.48
N VAL A 155 -15.50 6.25 -11.51
CA VAL A 155 -15.06 6.27 -12.92
C VAL A 155 -14.58 7.67 -13.32
N SER A 156 -15.33 8.71 -12.99
CA SER A 156 -14.94 10.09 -13.31
C SER A 156 -13.66 10.51 -12.58
N ALA A 157 -13.53 10.19 -11.29
CA ALA A 157 -12.32 10.48 -10.53
C ALA A 157 -11.08 9.74 -11.08
N LEU A 158 -11.24 8.47 -11.47
CA LEU A 158 -10.17 7.70 -12.11
C LEU A 158 -9.77 8.28 -13.47
N MET A 159 -10.74 8.71 -14.28
CA MET A 159 -10.45 9.36 -15.56
C MET A 159 -9.70 10.67 -15.38
N VAL A 160 -10.11 11.50 -14.42
CA VAL A 160 -9.41 12.75 -14.07
C VAL A 160 -8.00 12.47 -13.57
N GLY A 161 -7.84 11.52 -12.64
CA GLY A 161 -6.53 11.12 -12.10
C GLY A 161 -5.60 10.56 -13.18
N ALA A 162 -6.10 9.65 -14.02
CA ALA A 162 -5.35 9.08 -15.13
C ALA A 162 -4.98 10.14 -16.16
N GLY A 163 -5.88 11.08 -16.48
CA GLY A 163 -5.60 12.20 -17.36
C GLY A 163 -4.50 13.10 -16.81
N MET A 164 -4.55 13.44 -15.52
CA MET A 164 -3.52 14.28 -14.87
C MET A 164 -2.16 13.59 -14.85
N VAL A 165 -2.10 12.30 -14.51
CA VAL A 165 -0.85 11.51 -14.53
C VAL A 165 -0.31 11.37 -15.96
N SER A 166 -1.19 11.15 -16.94
CA SER A 166 -0.80 11.02 -18.34
C SER A 166 -0.25 12.33 -18.89
N LEU A 167 -0.90 13.45 -18.57
CA LEU A 167 -0.45 14.79 -18.95
C LEU A 167 0.90 15.10 -18.31
N HIS A 168 1.03 14.88 -17.00
CA HIS A 168 2.29 15.09 -16.30
C HIS A 168 3.41 14.22 -16.89
N GLY A 169 3.16 12.91 -17.06
CA GLY A 169 4.17 11.96 -17.54
C GLY A 169 4.57 12.16 -19.01
N ALA A 170 3.66 12.67 -19.86
CA ALA A 170 3.96 12.94 -21.26
C ALA A 170 4.75 14.24 -21.46
N PHE A 171 4.46 15.27 -20.67
CA PHE A 171 5.07 16.60 -20.81
C PHE A 171 6.35 16.78 -19.98
N ARG A 172 6.64 15.89 -19.03
CA ARG A 172 7.90 15.93 -18.29
C ARG A 172 9.03 15.26 -19.09
N ALA A 173 10.07 16.03 -19.41
CA ALA A 173 11.28 15.55 -20.04
C ALA A 173 12.05 14.62 -19.07
N PRO A 174 12.51 13.45 -19.56
CA PRO A 174 13.27 12.51 -18.75
C PRO A 174 14.72 12.96 -18.46
N GLU A 175 15.26 13.88 -19.24
CA GLU A 175 16.70 14.03 -19.55
C GLU A 175 17.69 14.05 -18.38
N ASP A 176 17.37 14.70 -17.25
CA ASP A 176 18.34 14.84 -16.14
C ASP A 176 18.26 13.71 -15.10
N LEU A 177 17.14 12.98 -15.04
CA LEU A 177 16.85 12.02 -13.96
C LEU A 177 17.45 10.63 -14.19
N PHE A 178 17.77 10.31 -15.44
CA PHE A 178 18.31 9.00 -15.82
C PHE A 178 19.83 8.94 -15.73
N LEU A 179 20.54 10.07 -15.76
CA LEU A 179 21.99 10.10 -15.60
C LEU A 179 22.37 9.65 -14.19
N ASP A 180 21.69 10.16 -13.17
CA ASP A 180 21.94 9.80 -11.76
C ASP A 180 21.53 8.36 -11.44
N GLU A 181 20.39 7.87 -11.95
CA GLU A 181 19.93 6.49 -11.69
C GLU A 181 20.69 5.45 -12.56
N GLN A 182 21.22 5.83 -13.74
CA GLN A 182 22.17 4.99 -14.49
C GLN A 182 23.58 5.01 -13.90
N GLU A 183 24.04 6.07 -13.23
CA GLU A 183 25.27 6.00 -12.43
C GLU A 183 25.06 5.10 -11.19
N GLN A 184 23.88 5.16 -10.57
CA GLN A 184 23.53 4.34 -9.41
C GLN A 184 23.26 2.86 -9.76
N GLN A 185 22.77 2.57 -10.98
CA GLN A 185 22.62 1.22 -11.55
C GLN A 185 23.82 0.78 -12.42
N GLY A 186 24.71 1.70 -12.76
CA GLY A 186 25.97 1.47 -13.47
C GLY A 186 27.05 0.89 -12.55
N GLY A 187 26.84 0.97 -11.24
CA GLY A 187 27.37 -0.02 -10.32
C GLY A 187 26.73 -1.37 -10.65
N VAL A 188 27.51 -2.26 -11.25
CA VAL A 188 27.18 -3.65 -11.61
C VAL A 188 25.95 -4.18 -10.86
N PRO A 189 24.86 -4.56 -11.55
CA PRO A 189 23.67 -5.10 -10.89
C PRO A 189 24.10 -6.25 -9.97
N GLY A 190 23.57 -6.31 -8.75
CA GLY A 190 24.10 -7.14 -7.65
C GLY A 190 24.30 -8.63 -7.93
N PHE A 191 23.82 -9.14 -9.07
CA PHE A 191 24.16 -10.48 -9.57
C PHE A 191 25.54 -10.58 -10.25
N LEU A 192 26.08 -9.49 -10.81
CA LEU A 192 27.41 -9.42 -11.45
C LEU A 192 28.56 -9.11 -10.49
N SER A 193 28.29 -8.53 -9.31
CA SER A 193 29.35 -8.29 -8.32
C SER A 193 29.93 -9.58 -7.75
N LEU A 194 29.13 -10.66 -7.72
CA LEU A 194 29.59 -12.00 -7.31
C LEU A 194 30.61 -12.58 -8.30
N PHE A 195 30.48 -12.26 -9.59
CA PHE A 195 31.38 -12.77 -10.64
C PHE A 195 32.63 -11.90 -10.83
N VAL A 196 32.54 -10.58 -10.56
CA VAL A 196 33.67 -9.66 -10.65
C VAL A 196 34.61 -9.78 -9.43
N ASN A 197 34.08 -9.94 -8.22
CA ASN A 197 34.93 -10.15 -7.02
C ASN A 197 35.48 -11.58 -6.90
N GLY A 198 35.03 -12.51 -7.75
CA GLY A 198 35.54 -13.89 -7.82
C GLY A 198 36.74 -14.07 -8.75
N ALA A 199 37.11 -13.05 -9.54
CA ALA A 199 38.36 -13.05 -10.29
C ALA A 199 39.52 -12.70 -9.35
N ALA A 200 39.97 -13.73 -8.63
CA ALA A 200 41.13 -13.69 -7.75
C ALA A 200 42.32 -12.99 -8.43
N ALA A 201 42.98 -12.13 -7.63
CA ALA A 201 44.27 -11.54 -7.94
C ALA A 201 45.22 -12.62 -8.50
N VAL A 202 45.68 -12.41 -9.73
CA VAL A 202 46.76 -13.20 -10.32
C VAL A 202 48.02 -12.96 -9.48
N PRO A 203 48.59 -13.96 -8.79
CA PRO A 203 49.84 -13.79 -8.06
C PRO A 203 50.97 -13.55 -9.06
N GLN A 204 51.67 -12.42 -8.92
CA GLN A 204 52.88 -12.16 -9.69
C GLN A 204 54.03 -13.07 -9.21
N PRO A 205 54.84 -13.65 -10.12
CA PRO A 205 55.97 -14.48 -9.73
C PRO A 205 57.09 -13.64 -9.09
N PRO A 206 57.86 -14.22 -8.15
CA PRO A 206 58.90 -13.51 -7.42
C PRO A 206 60.05 -13.11 -8.34
N VAL A 207 60.36 -11.80 -8.37
CA VAL A 207 61.53 -11.27 -9.05
C VAL A 207 62.76 -11.67 -8.24
N THR A 208 63.63 -12.48 -8.85
CA THR A 208 64.91 -12.88 -8.27
C THR A 208 65.84 -11.68 -8.23
N ALA A 209 66.24 -11.27 -7.03
CA ALA A 209 67.36 -10.35 -6.83
C ALA A 209 68.64 -11.05 -7.29
N ARG A 210 69.37 -10.45 -8.23
CA ARG A 210 70.76 -10.82 -8.52
C ARG A 210 71.67 -9.67 -8.07
N VAL A 211 72.67 -10.09 -7.27
CA VAL A 211 73.84 -9.38 -6.74
C VAL A 211 74.48 -8.42 -7.73
#